data_AF-A0A5Y0ZXN6-F1
#
_entry.id   AF-A0A5Y0ZXN6-F1
#
_cell.length_a   1.000
_cell.length_b   1.000
_cell.length_c   1.000
_cell.angle_alpha   90.00
_cell.angle_beta   90.00
_cell.angle_gamma   90.00
#
_symmetry.space_group_name_H-M   'P 1'
#
loop_
_entity.id
_entity.type
_entity.pdbx_description
1 polymer ?
#
loop_
_entity_poly.entity_id
_entity_poly.type
_entity_poly.pdbx_seq_one_letter_code
_entity_poly.pdbx_strand_id
1 'polypeptide(L)'
;MKKALITTVALAVAALSGCASTSSYEPTAYKTNHSRAYNIAEAGGLVTGIQDASVPRDKLERLTDTKTFGAAYVLSGYMSPQLGMTDWQGGLVNLANWAIGPKQHGARNSLIAWMPANEAVSPADAQAKFLSHVKVSIESALTDLGANFTLLYDKDGRLTYQFYKNEWGCPTWVNGQSKVADMCSVKVKIVEPRLGSAPNFVSGVQGTAYAFTSGHETAYNFVNVGNGAASHAPQQAIYAAISKQLPAWAYLYLAPKSVELDNGEKVAFPYLLDQGKAELFVYPEA
;
A
#
# COMPACT_ATOMS: atom_id res chain seq x y z
N MET A 1 -25.17 73.20 29.54
CA MET A 1 -24.89 73.34 28.09
C MET A 1 -23.54 72.69 27.78
N LYS A 2 -23.48 71.86 26.73
CA LYS A 2 -22.30 71.32 26.00
C LYS A 2 -21.38 70.38 26.82
N LYS A 3 -21.46 69.04 26.75
CA LYS A 3 -21.17 68.05 25.67
C LYS A 3 -19.76 68.13 25.06
N ALA A 4 -19.16 66.93 24.98
CA ALA A 4 -18.09 66.43 24.10
C ALA A 4 -16.64 66.60 24.59
N LEU A 5 -15.71 65.64 24.43
CA LEU A 5 -15.76 64.25 23.93
C LEU A 5 -14.48 63.54 24.45
N ILE A 6 -14.60 62.29 24.87
CA ILE A 6 -13.49 61.39 25.21
C ILE A 6 -13.04 60.72 23.90
N THR A 7 -11.73 60.73 23.61
CA THR A 7 -11.14 59.92 22.53
C THR A 7 -9.92 59.19 23.08
N THR A 8 -10.15 58.00 23.61
CA THR A 8 -9.11 57.04 23.97
C THR A 8 -8.94 56.08 22.80
N VAL A 9 -7.85 56.20 22.06
CA VAL A 9 -7.50 55.26 20.99
C VAL A 9 -6.98 53.99 21.65
N ALA A 10 -7.82 52.95 21.73
CA ALA A 10 -7.39 51.61 22.09
C ALA A 10 -6.82 50.93 20.83
N LEU A 11 -5.49 50.73 20.80
CA LEU A 11 -4.88 49.81 19.84
C LEU A 11 -5.31 48.38 20.20
N ALA A 12 -6.26 47.83 19.44
CA ALA A 12 -6.55 46.41 19.46
C ALA A 12 -5.43 45.67 18.70
N VAL A 13 -4.55 45.00 19.44
CA VAL A 13 -3.66 43.99 18.87
C VAL A 13 -4.54 42.78 18.55
N ALA A 14 -5.04 42.70 17.31
CA ALA A 14 -5.68 41.51 16.81
C ALA A 14 -4.60 40.43 16.66
N ALA A 15 -4.46 39.58 17.67
CA ALA A 15 -3.79 38.30 17.51
C ALA A 15 -4.58 37.48 16.49
N LEU A 16 -4.17 37.55 15.23
CA LEU A 16 -4.54 36.58 14.22
C LEU A 16 -3.82 35.26 14.56
N SER A 17 -4.29 34.59 15.61
CA SER A 17 -4.11 33.15 15.74
C SER A 17 -5.03 32.51 14.72
N GLY A 18 -4.62 32.56 13.44
CA GLY A 18 -5.20 31.71 12.43
C GLY A 18 -4.99 30.28 12.90
N CYS A 19 -6.07 29.61 13.30
CA CYS A 19 -6.11 28.17 13.43
C CYS A 19 -5.74 27.58 12.07
N ALA A 20 -4.44 27.36 11.82
CA ALA A 20 -4.01 26.34 10.91
C ALA A 20 -4.49 25.03 11.53
N SER A 21 -5.68 24.57 11.14
CA SER A 21 -6.16 23.24 11.44
C SER A 21 -5.24 22.24 10.75
N THR A 22 -4.07 21.99 11.33
CA THR A 22 -3.24 20.84 11.01
C THR A 22 -4.06 19.64 11.45
N SER A 23 -4.82 19.06 10.52
CA SER A 23 -5.62 17.86 10.76
C SER A 23 -4.68 16.74 11.21
N SER A 24 -4.59 16.49 12.50
CA SER A 24 -3.81 15.39 13.06
C SER A 24 -4.49 14.07 12.67
N TYR A 25 -3.67 13.06 12.37
CA TYR A 25 -4.14 11.71 12.15
C TYR A 25 -4.28 11.00 13.50
N GLU A 26 -5.43 10.35 13.73
CA GLU A 26 -5.65 9.47 14.87
C GLU A 26 -5.87 8.03 14.38
N PRO A 27 -5.14 7.03 14.91
CA PRO A 27 -5.27 5.66 14.48
C PRO A 27 -6.59 5.03 14.93
N THR A 28 -7.13 4.13 14.12
CA THR A 28 -8.30 3.32 14.50
C THR A 28 -7.92 2.28 15.58
N ALA A 29 -8.86 1.98 16.47
CA ALA A 29 -8.68 0.93 17.47
C ALA A 29 -8.68 -0.46 16.81
N TYR A 30 -7.87 -1.38 17.35
CA TYR A 30 -7.84 -2.76 16.85
C TYR A 30 -9.18 -3.46 17.08
N LYS A 31 -9.77 -3.96 16.01
CA LYS A 31 -10.99 -4.77 16.02
C LYS A 31 -10.62 -6.24 16.13
N THR A 32 -10.94 -6.85 17.27
CA THR A 32 -10.60 -8.24 17.58
C THR A 32 -11.37 -9.27 16.75
N ASN A 33 -12.48 -8.87 16.14
CA ASN A 33 -13.29 -9.68 15.23
C ASN A 33 -12.88 -9.51 13.75
N HIS A 34 -11.74 -8.91 13.48
CA HIS A 34 -11.19 -8.69 12.15
C HIS A 34 -9.75 -9.20 12.05
N SER A 35 -9.33 -9.50 10.82
CA SER A 35 -7.96 -9.93 10.54
C SER A 35 -6.96 -8.81 10.83
N ARG A 36 -5.69 -9.17 11.01
CA ARG A 36 -4.61 -8.17 11.11
C ARG A 36 -4.52 -7.33 9.83
N ALA A 37 -4.68 -7.97 8.65
CA ALA A 37 -4.65 -7.29 7.36
C ALA A 37 -5.72 -6.20 7.25
N TYR A 38 -6.96 -6.51 7.69
CA TYR A 38 -8.05 -5.54 7.73
C TYR A 38 -7.75 -4.37 8.66
N ASN A 39 -7.28 -4.64 9.88
CA ASN A 39 -6.98 -3.59 10.85
C ASN A 39 -5.89 -2.62 10.34
N ILE A 40 -4.85 -3.14 9.68
CA ILE A 40 -3.78 -2.31 9.08
C ILE A 40 -4.32 -1.53 7.88
N ALA A 41 -5.09 -2.16 7.00
CA ALA A 41 -5.68 -1.49 5.84
C ALA A 41 -6.61 -0.34 6.27
N GLU A 42 -7.48 -0.59 7.25
CA GLU A 42 -8.39 0.41 7.80
C GLU A 42 -7.66 1.57 8.46
N ALA A 43 -6.66 1.30 9.30
CA ALA A 43 -5.81 2.34 9.87
C ALA A 43 -5.07 3.14 8.78
N GLY A 44 -4.70 2.49 7.68
CA GLY A 44 -4.16 3.13 6.48
C GLY A 44 -5.17 3.98 5.70
N GLY A 45 -6.42 4.07 6.14
CA GLY A 45 -7.50 4.83 5.52
C GLY A 45 -8.29 4.08 4.44
N LEU A 46 -8.05 2.78 4.25
CA LEU A 46 -8.84 1.95 3.33
C LEU A 46 -10.11 1.56 4.07
N VAL A 47 -11.23 2.25 3.83
CA VAL A 47 -12.49 2.07 4.58
C VAL A 47 -13.67 1.67 3.69
N THR A 48 -13.52 1.84 2.36
CA THR A 48 -14.56 1.54 1.38
C THR A 48 -14.14 0.36 0.52
N GLY A 49 -15.06 -0.58 0.34
CA GLY A 49 -14.80 -1.84 -0.34
C GLY A 49 -13.54 -2.47 0.23
N ILE A 50 -13.54 -2.77 1.55
CA ILE A 50 -12.65 -3.71 2.22
C ILE A 50 -13.45 -4.55 3.22
N GLN A 51 -13.20 -5.87 3.26
CA GLN A 51 -13.89 -6.79 4.15
C GLN A 51 -13.06 -8.06 4.37
N ASP A 52 -13.17 -8.65 5.55
CA ASP A 52 -12.66 -10.01 5.75
C ASP A 52 -13.68 -11.07 5.32
N ALA A 53 -13.17 -12.22 4.88
CA ALA A 53 -13.96 -13.43 4.76
C ALA A 53 -13.91 -14.21 6.08
N SER A 54 -15.08 -14.67 6.51
CA SER A 54 -15.15 -15.67 7.58
C SER A 54 -14.77 -17.03 7.01
N VAL A 55 -13.89 -17.73 7.70
CA VAL A 55 -13.41 -19.05 7.29
C VAL A 55 -13.52 -19.98 8.51
N PRO A 56 -14.06 -21.20 8.36
CA PRO A 56 -14.15 -22.16 9.47
C PRO A 56 -12.80 -22.37 10.18
N ARG A 57 -12.80 -22.40 11.52
CA ARG A 57 -11.58 -22.49 12.35
C ARG A 57 -10.71 -23.69 12.02
N ASP A 58 -11.31 -24.85 11.83
CA ASP A 58 -10.62 -26.08 11.44
C ASP A 58 -9.87 -25.94 10.11
N LYS A 59 -10.39 -25.10 9.20
CA LYS A 59 -9.74 -24.80 7.92
C LYS A 59 -8.65 -23.75 8.09
N LEU A 60 -8.89 -22.72 8.90
CA LEU A 60 -7.87 -21.71 9.21
C LEU A 60 -6.67 -22.33 9.93
N GLU A 61 -6.90 -23.20 10.91
CA GLU A 61 -5.85 -23.93 11.64
C GLU A 61 -5.01 -24.78 10.70
N ARG A 62 -5.62 -25.49 9.74
CA ARG A 62 -4.90 -26.23 8.69
C ARG A 62 -4.10 -25.33 7.75
N LEU A 63 -4.58 -24.12 7.46
CA LEU A 63 -3.88 -23.10 6.67
C LEU A 63 -2.72 -22.47 7.47
N THR A 64 -2.81 -22.37 8.79
CA THR A 64 -1.76 -21.79 9.65
C THR A 64 -0.74 -22.80 10.16
N ASP A 65 -1.12 -24.08 10.35
CA ASP A 65 -0.23 -25.17 10.80
C ASP A 65 0.78 -25.56 9.73
N THR A 66 0.41 -25.37 8.47
CA THR A 66 1.41 -25.21 7.42
C THR A 66 1.99 -23.81 7.59
N LYS A 67 2.98 -23.64 8.48
CA LYS A 67 3.71 -22.37 8.74
C LYS A 67 4.30 -21.69 7.49
N THR A 68 4.18 -22.35 6.35
CA THR A 68 4.55 -21.93 5.00
C THR A 68 3.36 -21.51 4.13
N PHE A 69 2.10 -21.70 4.51
CA PHE A 69 0.97 -21.52 3.60
C PHE A 69 0.70 -20.05 3.25
N GLY A 70 0.46 -19.15 4.20
CA GLY A 70 0.10 -17.76 3.87
C GLY A 70 1.14 -17.06 2.97
N ALA A 71 2.42 -17.22 3.29
CA ALA A 71 3.53 -16.67 2.52
C ALA A 71 3.86 -17.53 1.27
N ALA A 72 4.11 -18.84 1.40
CA ALA A 72 4.51 -19.66 0.27
C ALA A 72 3.37 -19.91 -0.72
N TYR A 73 2.10 -19.94 -0.32
CA TYR A 73 0.96 -20.16 -1.23
C TYR A 73 0.75 -18.96 -2.17
N VAL A 74 0.81 -17.73 -1.64
CA VAL A 74 0.78 -16.51 -2.46
C VAL A 74 2.09 -16.37 -3.26
N LEU A 75 3.26 -16.69 -2.66
CA LEU A 75 4.60 -16.58 -3.28
C LEU A 75 4.96 -17.67 -4.29
N SER A 76 4.31 -18.82 -4.27
CA SER A 76 4.61 -19.93 -5.19
C SER A 76 3.75 -19.94 -6.44
N GLY A 77 2.88 -18.94 -6.62
CA GLY A 77 1.95 -18.88 -7.77
C GLY A 77 0.88 -19.99 -7.76
N TYR A 78 0.83 -20.84 -6.72
CA TYR A 78 -0.17 -21.91 -6.58
C TYR A 78 -1.51 -21.34 -6.14
N MET A 79 -2.19 -20.69 -7.08
CA MET A 79 -3.50 -20.08 -6.89
C MET A 79 -4.48 -20.39 -8.02
N SER A 80 -4.14 -21.36 -8.89
CA SER A 80 -5.14 -22.06 -9.68
C SER A 80 -5.91 -23.03 -8.76
N PRO A 81 -7.25 -22.96 -8.70
CA PRO A 81 -8.06 -23.74 -7.78
C PRO A 81 -8.05 -25.22 -8.17
N GLN A 82 -7.06 -25.98 -7.69
CA GLN A 82 -7.04 -27.45 -7.75
C GLN A 82 -6.80 -28.10 -6.39
N LEU A 83 -7.37 -27.51 -5.34
CA LEU A 83 -7.61 -28.21 -4.09
C LEU A 83 -9.12 -28.21 -3.87
N GLY A 84 -9.72 -29.40 -3.78
CA GLY A 84 -11.16 -29.64 -3.66
C GLY A 84 -11.82 -29.05 -2.40
N MET A 85 -11.72 -27.74 -2.24
CA MET A 85 -12.26 -26.94 -1.14
C MET A 85 -13.30 -25.97 -1.71
N THR A 86 -14.51 -26.49 -1.94
CA THR A 86 -15.67 -25.73 -2.46
C THR A 86 -16.02 -24.52 -1.60
N ASP A 87 -15.81 -24.56 -0.28
CA ASP A 87 -16.23 -23.47 0.61
C ASP A 87 -15.23 -22.30 0.65
N TRP A 88 -13.94 -22.57 0.43
CA TRP A 88 -12.91 -21.54 0.33
C TRP A 88 -13.11 -20.69 -0.93
N GLN A 89 -13.58 -21.31 -2.02
CA GLN A 89 -14.00 -20.60 -3.23
C GLN A 89 -15.13 -19.61 -2.92
N GLY A 90 -16.09 -19.96 -2.05
CA GLY A 90 -17.14 -19.05 -1.60
C GLY A 90 -16.62 -17.85 -0.81
N GLY A 91 -15.67 -18.08 0.11
CA GLY A 91 -14.98 -17.02 0.85
C GLY A 91 -14.19 -16.06 -0.04
N LEU A 92 -13.42 -16.60 -1.00
CA LEU A 92 -12.65 -15.82 -1.97
C LEU A 92 -13.54 -15.04 -2.95
N VAL A 93 -14.66 -15.61 -3.39
CA VAL A 93 -15.65 -14.92 -4.24
C VAL A 93 -16.27 -13.74 -3.49
N ASN A 94 -16.61 -13.92 -2.21
CA ASN A 94 -17.04 -12.81 -1.37
C ASN A 94 -15.96 -11.74 -1.23
N LEU A 95 -14.68 -12.13 -1.11
CA LEU A 95 -13.56 -11.18 -1.05
C LEU A 95 -13.37 -10.36 -2.33
N ALA A 96 -13.57 -10.99 -3.50
CA ALA A 96 -13.45 -10.32 -4.79
C ALA A 96 -14.62 -9.37 -5.06
N ASN A 97 -15.83 -9.72 -4.59
CA ASN A 97 -17.05 -8.97 -4.89
C ASN A 97 -17.15 -7.63 -4.14
N TRP A 98 -16.57 -7.49 -2.94
CA TRP A 98 -16.65 -6.22 -2.20
C TRP A 98 -15.79 -5.11 -2.79
N ALA A 99 -14.78 -5.45 -3.59
CA ALA A 99 -13.92 -4.49 -4.27
C ALA A 99 -14.56 -3.92 -5.55
N ILE A 100 -15.80 -4.30 -5.87
CA ILE A 100 -16.48 -3.92 -7.11
C ILE A 100 -17.18 -2.57 -6.93
N GLY A 101 -16.52 -1.50 -7.39
CA GLY A 101 -17.14 -0.18 -7.53
C GLY A 101 -16.12 0.88 -7.97
N PRO A 102 -16.53 1.90 -8.74
CA PRO A 102 -15.63 2.99 -9.09
C PRO A 102 -15.19 3.72 -7.80
N LYS A 103 -13.88 3.95 -7.66
CA LYS A 103 -13.24 4.67 -6.55
C LYS A 103 -13.23 3.98 -5.17
N GLN A 104 -13.59 2.70 -5.07
CA GLN A 104 -13.47 1.96 -3.80
C GLN A 104 -12.00 1.83 -3.39
N HIS A 105 -11.70 1.95 -2.09
CA HIS A 105 -10.31 1.90 -1.60
C HIS A 105 -9.67 0.54 -1.84
N GLY A 106 -10.43 -0.55 -1.70
CA GLY A 106 -9.90 -1.89 -1.95
C GLY A 106 -9.97 -2.37 -3.40
N ALA A 107 -10.37 -1.52 -4.35
CA ALA A 107 -10.25 -1.81 -5.78
C ALA A 107 -8.88 -1.42 -6.37
N ARG A 108 -7.95 -0.93 -5.54
CA ARG A 108 -6.68 -0.34 -5.97
C ARG A 108 -5.54 -0.71 -5.01
N ASN A 109 -4.36 -0.93 -5.57
CA ASN A 109 -3.16 -1.12 -4.76
C ASN A 109 -2.85 0.16 -3.98
N SER A 110 -2.41 -0.01 -2.73
CA SER A 110 -2.12 1.10 -1.83
C SER A 110 -0.85 0.83 -1.06
N LEU A 111 -0.04 1.88 -0.90
CA LEU A 111 1.09 1.89 0.04
C LEU A 111 0.62 2.56 1.33
N ILE A 112 0.94 1.96 2.47
CA ILE A 112 0.53 2.46 3.78
C ILE A 112 1.77 2.46 4.67
N ALA A 113 1.98 3.52 5.45
CA ALA A 113 3.15 3.59 6.33
C ALA A 113 2.96 4.54 7.51
N TRP A 114 3.75 4.31 8.57
CA TRP A 114 3.87 5.19 9.73
C TRP A 114 5.33 5.42 10.06
N MET A 115 5.94 6.44 9.46
CA MET A 115 7.34 6.78 9.72
C MET A 115 7.48 7.38 11.13
N PRO A 116 8.39 6.89 11.98
CA PRO A 116 8.66 7.50 13.29
C PRO A 116 8.92 9.00 13.18
N ALA A 117 8.31 9.81 14.05
CA ALA A 117 8.38 11.27 13.92
C ALA A 117 9.81 11.84 14.07
N ASN A 118 10.73 11.10 14.69
CA ASN A 118 12.14 11.50 14.80
C ASN A 118 12.95 11.25 13.50
N GLU A 119 12.41 10.52 12.53
CA GLU A 119 13.08 10.29 11.25
C GLU A 119 12.94 11.49 10.30
N ALA A 120 12.00 12.41 10.52
CA ALA A 120 11.77 13.56 9.65
C ALA A 120 11.37 14.84 10.39
N VAL A 121 11.79 15.99 9.86
CA VAL A 121 11.54 17.30 10.50
C VAL A 121 10.27 18.01 10.01
N SER A 122 9.65 17.50 8.95
CA SER A 122 8.40 18.02 8.37
C SER A 122 7.70 16.97 7.52
N PRO A 123 6.41 17.15 7.15
CA PRO A 123 5.73 16.26 6.20
C PRO A 123 6.43 16.15 4.84
N ALA A 124 6.94 17.25 4.30
CA ALA A 124 7.67 17.23 3.03
C ALA A 124 8.99 16.44 3.13
N ASP A 125 9.73 16.60 4.23
CA ASP A 125 10.95 15.81 4.50
C ASP A 125 10.61 14.32 4.68
N ALA A 126 9.52 14.01 5.40
CA ALA A 126 9.04 12.64 5.57
C ALA A 126 8.66 12.00 4.23
N GLN A 127 7.97 12.73 3.35
CA GLN A 127 7.63 12.27 2.00
C GLN A 127 8.89 11.95 1.19
N ALA A 128 9.87 12.86 1.18
CA ALA A 128 11.13 12.65 0.47
C ALA A 128 11.91 11.44 0.99
N LYS A 129 11.98 11.27 2.31
CA LYS A 129 12.64 10.11 2.95
C LYS A 129 11.93 8.82 2.66
N PHE A 130 10.60 8.79 2.73
CA PHE A 130 9.85 7.58 2.41
C PHE A 130 9.98 7.22 0.92
N LEU A 131 9.99 8.21 0.04
CA LEU A 131 10.26 8.01 -1.40
C LEU A 131 11.64 7.41 -1.63
N SER A 132 12.65 7.89 -0.89
CA SER A 132 14.01 7.34 -0.92
C SER A 132 14.04 5.87 -0.46
N HIS A 133 13.33 5.52 0.62
CA HIS A 133 13.20 4.13 1.05
C HIS A 133 12.56 3.26 -0.04
N VAL A 134 11.42 3.69 -0.59
CA VAL A 134 10.73 2.93 -1.66
C VAL A 134 11.61 2.77 -2.90
N LYS A 135 12.38 3.80 -3.26
CA LYS A 135 13.37 3.76 -4.35
C LYS A 135 14.41 2.65 -4.11
N VAL A 136 15.07 2.67 -2.95
CA VAL A 136 16.06 1.65 -2.57
C VAL A 136 15.42 0.26 -2.57
N SER A 137 14.20 0.11 -2.05
CA SER A 137 13.49 -1.17 -2.02
C SER A 137 13.19 -1.72 -3.42
N ILE A 138 12.80 -0.85 -4.36
CA ILE A 138 12.55 -1.24 -5.77
C ILE A 138 13.85 -1.65 -6.47
N GLU A 139 14.89 -0.83 -6.35
CA GLU A 139 16.18 -1.09 -7.01
C GLU A 139 16.81 -2.38 -6.47
N SER A 140 16.76 -2.59 -5.15
CA SER A 140 17.21 -3.82 -4.49
C SER A 140 16.40 -5.04 -4.95
N ALA A 141 15.07 -4.95 -4.93
CA ALA A 141 14.20 -6.04 -5.36
C ALA A 141 14.43 -6.46 -6.83
N LEU A 142 14.56 -5.49 -7.75
CA LEU A 142 14.81 -5.78 -9.15
C LEU A 142 16.21 -6.39 -9.35
N THR A 143 17.22 -5.88 -8.64
CA THR A 143 18.59 -6.43 -8.66
C THR A 143 18.63 -7.87 -8.15
N ASP A 144 18.00 -8.13 -7.00
CA ASP A 144 17.92 -9.48 -6.40
C ASP A 144 17.22 -10.48 -7.33
N LEU A 145 16.23 -10.00 -8.10
CA LEU A 145 15.54 -10.80 -9.11
C LEU A 145 16.28 -10.86 -10.46
N GLY A 146 17.46 -10.25 -10.59
CA GLY A 146 18.27 -10.25 -11.81
C GLY A 146 17.67 -9.45 -12.97
N ALA A 147 16.85 -8.45 -12.69
CA ALA A 147 16.31 -7.53 -13.68
C ALA A 147 17.13 -6.23 -13.73
N ASN A 148 17.38 -5.74 -14.95
CA ASN A 148 17.96 -4.41 -15.14
C ASN A 148 16.85 -3.35 -15.09
N PHE A 149 17.19 -2.10 -14.79
CA PHE A 149 16.19 -1.03 -14.73
C PHE A 149 16.76 0.34 -15.05
N THR A 150 15.85 1.27 -15.33
CA THR A 150 16.14 2.69 -15.55
C THR A 150 15.08 3.54 -14.86
N LEU A 151 15.53 4.53 -14.10
CA LEU A 151 14.66 5.55 -13.54
C LEU A 151 14.29 6.56 -14.64
N LEU A 152 13.01 6.62 -15.00
CA LEU A 152 12.50 7.53 -16.04
C LEU A 152 11.97 8.85 -15.48
N TYR A 153 11.44 8.81 -14.26
CA TYR A 153 10.78 9.95 -13.64
C TYR A 153 10.98 9.91 -12.12
N ASP A 154 11.40 11.03 -11.54
CA ASP A 154 11.58 11.23 -10.10
C ASP A 154 11.30 12.70 -9.77
N LYS A 155 10.06 13.00 -9.40
CA LYS A 155 9.63 14.37 -9.07
C LYS A 155 8.31 14.39 -8.32
N ASP A 156 8.14 15.33 -7.38
CA ASP A 156 6.89 15.62 -6.67
C ASP A 156 6.24 14.37 -6.05
N GLY A 157 7.03 13.56 -5.34
CA GLY A 157 6.55 12.34 -4.67
C GLY A 157 6.21 11.18 -5.62
N ARG A 158 6.59 11.27 -6.91
CA ARG A 158 6.30 10.22 -7.90
C ARG A 158 7.59 9.67 -8.48
N LEU A 159 7.61 8.35 -8.66
CA LEU A 159 8.69 7.62 -9.31
C LEU A 159 8.14 6.80 -10.47
N THR A 160 8.92 6.64 -11.53
CA THR A 160 8.65 5.63 -12.55
C THR A 160 9.94 4.97 -12.96
N TYR A 161 10.05 3.67 -12.69
CA TYR A 161 11.08 2.81 -13.24
C TYR A 161 10.52 2.09 -14.46
N GLN A 162 11.39 1.92 -15.45
CA GLN A 162 11.24 0.89 -16.45
C GLN A 162 12.22 -0.24 -16.10
N PHE A 163 11.79 -1.48 -16.23
CA PHE A 163 12.65 -2.63 -15.96
C PHE A 163 12.65 -3.64 -17.11
N TYR A 164 13.75 -4.37 -17.22
CA TYR A 164 14.11 -5.18 -18.36
C TYR A 164 14.60 -6.54 -17.90
N LYS A 165 14.04 -7.58 -18.52
CA LYS A 165 14.45 -8.96 -18.32
C LYS A 165 13.89 -9.80 -19.44
N ASN A 166 14.78 -10.40 -20.24
CA ASN A 166 14.40 -11.17 -21.42
C ASN A 166 13.53 -12.38 -21.05
N GLU A 167 13.83 -13.04 -19.94
CA GLU A 167 13.10 -14.20 -19.42
C GLU A 167 11.66 -13.86 -19.02
N TRP A 168 11.33 -12.58 -18.83
CA TRP A 168 9.98 -12.11 -18.52
C TRP A 168 9.30 -11.44 -19.70
N GLY A 169 9.94 -11.44 -20.87
CA GLY A 169 9.48 -10.69 -22.03
C GLY A 169 9.40 -9.18 -21.76
N CYS A 170 10.24 -8.64 -20.86
CA CYS A 170 10.35 -7.21 -20.58
C CYS A 170 11.53 -6.64 -21.38
N PRO A 171 11.29 -6.04 -22.57
CA PRO A 171 12.35 -5.66 -23.49
C PRO A 171 13.03 -4.35 -23.08
N THR A 172 14.30 -4.20 -23.43
CA THR A 172 15.02 -2.93 -23.33
C THR A 172 14.40 -1.88 -24.26
N TRP A 173 14.36 -0.62 -23.82
CA TRP A 173 13.89 0.49 -24.64
C TRP A 173 14.82 0.76 -25.83
N VAL A 174 14.25 0.85 -27.03
CA VAL A 174 14.94 1.25 -28.25
C VAL A 174 14.19 2.41 -28.90
N ASN A 175 14.86 3.56 -29.00
CA ASN A 175 14.29 4.78 -29.56
C ASN A 175 13.78 4.56 -30.99
N GLY A 176 12.53 4.97 -31.24
CA GLY A 176 11.88 4.84 -32.55
C GLY A 176 11.34 3.43 -32.88
N GLN A 177 11.52 2.44 -32.00
CA GLN A 177 11.03 1.07 -32.20
C GLN A 177 10.10 0.62 -31.07
N SER A 178 10.50 0.84 -29.81
CA SER A 178 9.71 0.45 -28.64
C SER A 178 8.46 1.32 -28.48
N LYS A 179 7.34 0.71 -28.07
CA LYS A 179 6.15 1.43 -27.61
C LYS A 179 6.07 1.33 -26.10
N VAL A 180 5.60 2.40 -25.45
CA VAL A 180 5.41 2.43 -23.98
C VAL A 180 4.52 1.28 -23.49
N ALA A 181 3.52 0.87 -24.29
CA ALA A 181 2.63 -0.24 -23.97
C ALA A 181 3.31 -1.61 -23.90
N ASP A 182 4.50 -1.75 -24.47
CA ASP A 182 5.26 -3.02 -24.49
C ASP A 182 6.25 -3.10 -23.31
N MET A 183 6.35 -2.04 -22.49
CA MET A 183 7.39 -1.92 -21.47
C MET A 183 6.88 -2.29 -20.09
N CYS A 184 7.71 -3.00 -19.34
CA CYS A 184 7.45 -3.27 -17.92
C CYS A 184 7.87 -2.07 -17.07
N SER A 185 7.08 -1.74 -16.04
CA SER A 185 7.34 -0.56 -15.21
C SER A 185 6.95 -0.74 -13.75
N VAL A 186 7.59 0.03 -12.87
CA VAL A 186 7.16 0.25 -11.49
C VAL A 186 6.83 1.73 -11.34
N LYS A 187 5.56 2.04 -11.06
CA LYS A 187 5.07 3.40 -10.82
C LYS A 187 4.78 3.60 -9.34
N VAL A 188 5.28 4.68 -8.78
CA VAL A 188 5.11 5.04 -7.38
C VAL A 188 4.47 6.42 -7.28
N LYS A 189 3.60 6.57 -6.29
CA LYS A 189 3.17 7.87 -5.79
C LYS A 189 3.20 7.82 -4.27
N ILE A 190 3.78 8.83 -3.65
CA ILE A 190 3.74 9.09 -2.22
C ILE A 190 3.24 10.52 -2.06
N VAL A 191 2.19 10.72 -1.28
CA VAL A 191 1.67 12.04 -0.92
C VAL A 191 2.25 12.47 0.42
N GLU A 192 2.24 13.78 0.69
CA GLU A 192 2.68 14.27 1.99
C GLU A 192 1.87 13.62 3.12
N PRO A 193 2.53 13.13 4.18
CA PRO A 193 1.88 12.46 5.28
C PRO A 193 1.22 13.48 6.23
N ARG A 194 0.41 12.96 7.16
CA ARG A 194 -0.09 13.74 8.29
C ARG A 194 0.66 13.33 9.56
N LEU A 195 0.97 14.30 10.41
CA LEU A 195 1.48 13.99 11.75
C LEU A 195 0.34 13.41 12.59
N GLY A 196 0.63 12.35 13.33
CA GLY A 196 -0.33 11.66 14.18
C GLY A 196 0.36 10.62 15.05
N SER A 197 -0.34 9.55 15.40
CA SER A 197 0.21 8.42 16.15
C SER A 197 0.18 7.13 15.34
N ALA A 198 1.21 6.30 15.43
CA ALA A 198 1.19 4.96 14.88
C ALA A 198 0.21 4.06 15.67
N PRO A 199 -0.58 3.21 15.00
CA PRO A 199 -1.39 2.21 15.70
C PRO A 199 -0.50 1.24 16.49
N ASN A 200 -0.89 0.84 17.69
CA ASN A 200 -0.07 -0.03 18.54
C ASN A 200 0.16 -1.46 18.00
N PHE A 201 -0.59 -1.85 16.96
CA PHE A 201 -0.51 -3.16 16.29
C PHE A 201 0.35 -3.15 15.02
N VAL A 202 0.96 -2.02 14.66
CA VAL A 202 1.94 -1.95 13.56
C VAL A 202 3.36 -2.13 14.10
N SER A 203 4.20 -2.80 13.33
CA SER A 203 5.61 -3.03 13.69
C SER A 203 6.50 -1.83 13.33
N GLY A 204 7.67 -1.73 13.97
CA GLY A 204 8.72 -0.78 13.60
C GLY A 204 8.53 0.67 14.07
N VAL A 205 7.41 1.00 14.71
CA VAL A 205 7.12 2.37 15.20
C VAL A 205 6.17 2.33 16.40
N GLN A 206 6.33 3.28 17.33
CA GLN A 206 5.42 3.51 18.45
C GLN A 206 5.26 5.00 18.70
N GLY A 207 4.09 5.41 19.17
CA GLY A 207 3.82 6.82 19.49
C GLY A 207 3.73 7.70 18.25
N THR A 208 4.27 8.91 18.32
CA THR A 208 4.13 9.92 17.26
C THR A 208 4.81 9.49 15.96
N ALA A 209 4.08 9.61 14.85
CA ALA A 209 4.52 9.21 13.52
C ALA A 209 3.95 10.10 12.42
N TYR A 210 4.63 10.14 11.28
CA TYR A 210 4.08 10.62 10.02
C TYR A 210 3.30 9.49 9.34
N ALA A 211 1.98 9.63 9.30
CA ALA A 211 1.07 8.64 8.73
C ALA A 211 0.86 8.88 7.23
N PHE A 212 1.32 7.94 6.41
CA PHE A 212 1.08 7.86 4.97
C PHE A 212 -0.17 7.01 4.72
N THR A 213 -1.34 7.65 4.81
CA THR A 213 -2.64 6.99 4.56
C THR A 213 -3.02 7.08 3.09
N SER A 214 -3.81 6.12 2.62
CA SER A 214 -4.23 5.97 1.21
C SER A 214 -5.75 6.02 1.03
N GLY A 215 -6.44 6.68 1.97
CA GLY A 215 -7.89 6.83 1.96
C GLY A 215 -8.46 7.94 1.07
N HIS A 216 -7.62 8.76 0.41
CA HIS A 216 -8.12 9.81 -0.48
C HIS A 216 -8.43 9.26 -1.88
N GLU A 217 -9.48 9.72 -2.55
CA GLU A 217 -9.89 9.22 -3.88
C GLU A 217 -8.79 9.30 -4.95
N THR A 218 -8.07 10.43 -5.06
CA THR A 218 -7.04 10.64 -6.10
C THR A 218 -5.64 10.92 -5.56
N ALA A 219 -5.53 11.44 -4.34
CA ALA A 219 -4.26 11.79 -3.68
C ALA A 219 -3.88 10.74 -2.63
N TYR A 220 -3.56 9.53 -3.08
CA TYR A 220 -3.16 8.40 -2.23
C TYR A 220 -1.80 7.83 -2.64
N ASN A 221 -1.21 7.00 -1.77
CA ASN A 221 0.08 6.38 -1.99
C ASN A 221 -0.08 5.02 -2.67
N PHE A 222 0.78 4.69 -3.63
CA PHE A 222 0.77 3.37 -4.27
C PHE A 222 2.14 2.98 -4.80
N VAL A 223 2.32 1.67 -4.98
CA VAL A 223 3.35 1.06 -5.82
C VAL A 223 2.64 0.13 -6.82
N ASN A 224 2.78 0.41 -8.11
CA ASN A 224 2.14 -0.32 -9.19
C ASN A 224 3.19 -0.94 -10.11
N VAL A 225 3.29 -2.26 -10.11
CA VAL A 225 4.07 -3.02 -11.09
C VAL A 225 3.16 -3.29 -12.29
N GLY A 226 3.66 -3.01 -13.50
CA GLY A 226 2.93 -3.23 -14.74
C GLY A 226 3.76 -4.01 -15.74
N ASN A 227 3.11 -4.96 -16.42
CA ASN A 227 3.67 -5.70 -17.54
C ASN A 227 3.42 -4.95 -18.85
N GLY A 228 4.33 -5.10 -19.80
CA GLY A 228 4.06 -4.78 -21.19
C GLY A 228 3.06 -5.77 -21.81
N ALA A 229 2.51 -5.43 -22.98
CA ALA A 229 1.45 -6.22 -23.63
C ALA A 229 1.81 -7.70 -23.90
N ALA A 230 3.09 -8.02 -24.10
CA ALA A 230 3.60 -9.37 -24.32
C ALA A 230 4.48 -9.90 -23.17
N SER A 231 4.57 -9.14 -22.08
CA SER A 231 5.42 -9.46 -20.94
C SER A 231 4.66 -10.30 -19.91
N HIS A 232 5.39 -11.10 -19.15
CA HIS A 232 4.86 -12.01 -18.13
C HIS A 232 5.74 -11.96 -16.87
N ALA A 233 6.20 -10.76 -16.51
CA ALA A 233 6.97 -10.62 -15.28
C ALA A 233 6.11 -11.06 -14.08
N PRO A 234 6.68 -11.84 -13.14
CA PRO A 234 5.95 -12.33 -11.99
C PRO A 234 5.74 -11.17 -11.01
N GLN A 235 4.67 -10.39 -11.20
CA GLN A 235 4.40 -9.18 -10.41
C GLN A 235 4.30 -9.51 -8.93
N GLN A 236 3.75 -10.67 -8.61
CA GLN A 236 3.65 -11.21 -7.25
C GLN A 236 5.03 -11.31 -6.57
N ALA A 237 6.02 -11.88 -7.25
CA ALA A 237 7.39 -12.01 -6.74
C ALA A 237 8.09 -10.65 -6.60
N ILE A 238 7.87 -9.76 -7.57
CA ILE A 238 8.41 -8.39 -7.55
C ILE A 238 7.84 -7.62 -6.34
N TYR A 239 6.53 -7.66 -6.13
CA TYR A 239 5.89 -7.01 -4.99
C TYR A 239 6.38 -7.52 -3.65
N ALA A 240 6.54 -8.83 -3.51
CA ALA A 240 7.05 -9.44 -2.28
C ALA A 240 8.51 -9.06 -2.02
N ALA A 241 9.35 -9.06 -3.06
CA ALA A 241 10.73 -8.61 -2.97
C ALA A 241 10.83 -7.12 -2.57
N ILE A 242 9.99 -6.26 -3.16
CA ILE A 242 9.89 -4.84 -2.76
C ILE A 242 9.49 -4.75 -1.28
N SER A 243 8.41 -5.43 -0.88
CA SER A 243 7.92 -5.39 0.50
C SER A 243 8.96 -5.85 1.52
N LYS A 244 9.74 -6.88 1.19
CA LYS A 244 10.84 -7.38 2.03
C LYS A 244 11.92 -6.33 2.31
N GLN A 245 12.12 -5.40 1.38
CA GLN A 245 13.12 -4.34 1.48
C GLN A 245 12.55 -3.01 1.99
N LEU A 246 11.23 -2.91 2.21
CA LEU A 246 10.61 -1.72 2.77
C LEU A 246 10.96 -1.59 4.26
N PRO A 247 10.85 -0.39 4.87
CA PRO A 247 10.91 -0.23 6.31
C PRO A 247 9.83 -1.08 7.02
N ALA A 248 10.12 -1.57 8.22
CA ALA A 248 9.20 -2.41 9.01
C ALA A 248 7.87 -1.72 9.36
N TRP A 249 7.81 -0.39 9.23
CA TRP A 249 6.63 0.44 9.44
C TRP A 249 5.82 0.70 8.16
N ALA A 250 6.14 0.03 7.03
CA ALA A 250 5.48 0.19 5.74
C ALA A 250 4.88 -1.14 5.21
N TYR A 251 3.74 -1.01 4.54
CA TYR A 251 2.90 -2.13 4.11
C TYR A 251 2.37 -1.89 2.69
N LEU A 252 2.28 -2.95 1.88
CA LEU A 252 1.68 -2.90 0.55
C LEU A 252 0.35 -3.65 0.56
N TYR A 253 -0.74 -2.93 0.38
CA TYR A 253 -2.04 -3.53 0.08
C TYR A 253 -2.15 -3.79 -1.43
N LEU A 254 -2.50 -5.02 -1.78
CA LEU A 254 -2.70 -5.46 -3.15
C LEU A 254 -4.16 -5.87 -3.33
N ALA A 255 -4.84 -5.17 -4.24
CA ALA A 255 -6.25 -5.33 -4.53
C ALA A 255 -6.53 -6.64 -5.29
N PRO A 256 -7.79 -7.12 -5.28
CA PRO A 256 -8.18 -8.26 -6.09
C PRO A 256 -7.91 -7.98 -7.58
N LYS A 257 -7.37 -8.98 -8.28
CA LYS A 257 -7.09 -8.98 -9.73
C LYS A 257 -6.14 -7.87 -10.18
N SER A 258 -5.37 -7.27 -9.28
CA SER A 258 -4.37 -6.24 -9.63
C SER A 258 -2.97 -6.81 -9.87
N VAL A 259 -2.71 -8.02 -9.40
CA VAL A 259 -1.41 -8.70 -9.47
C VAL A 259 -1.51 -9.86 -10.44
N GLU A 260 -0.62 -9.88 -11.42
CA GLU A 260 -0.46 -10.95 -12.40
C GLU A 260 0.63 -11.94 -11.98
N LEU A 261 0.34 -13.22 -12.14
CA LEU A 261 1.27 -14.34 -11.96
C LEU A 261 2.04 -14.61 -13.25
N ASP A 262 3.09 -15.43 -13.18
CA ASP A 262 3.90 -15.83 -14.35
C ASP A 262 3.09 -16.57 -15.42
N ASN A 263 2.06 -17.31 -15.01
CA ASN A 263 1.11 -18.00 -15.90
C ASN A 263 0.05 -17.08 -16.53
N GLY A 264 0.08 -15.77 -16.24
CA GLY A 264 -0.88 -14.76 -16.72
C GLY A 264 -2.21 -14.72 -15.96
N GLU A 265 -2.43 -15.62 -14.99
CA GLU A 265 -3.57 -15.55 -14.08
C GLU A 265 -3.40 -14.37 -13.12
N LYS A 266 -4.53 -13.85 -12.61
CA LYS A 266 -4.51 -12.76 -11.63
C LYS A 266 -4.93 -13.26 -10.26
N VAL A 267 -4.26 -12.78 -9.22
CA VAL A 267 -4.62 -13.10 -7.83
C VAL A 267 -6.04 -12.62 -7.57
N ALA A 268 -6.96 -13.54 -7.27
CA ALA A 268 -8.39 -13.24 -7.26
C ALA A 268 -8.86 -12.45 -6.02
N PHE A 269 -8.03 -12.36 -4.98
CA PHE A 269 -8.40 -11.80 -3.67
C PHE A 269 -7.40 -10.74 -3.20
N PRO A 270 -7.77 -9.91 -2.21
CA PRO A 270 -6.87 -8.92 -1.67
C PRO A 270 -5.96 -9.50 -0.59
N TYR A 271 -4.75 -8.95 -0.49
CA TYR A 271 -3.82 -9.29 0.57
C TYR A 271 -2.91 -8.10 0.88
N LEU A 272 -2.27 -8.15 2.03
CA LEU A 272 -1.32 -7.13 2.48
C LEU A 272 0.06 -7.76 2.61
N LEU A 273 1.09 -7.10 2.11
CA LEU A 273 2.47 -7.54 2.28
C LEU A 273 3.14 -6.75 3.40
N ASP A 274 3.65 -7.49 4.38
CA ASP A 274 4.44 -7.01 5.51
C ASP A 274 5.80 -7.71 5.47
N GLN A 275 6.85 -6.96 5.12
CA GLN A 275 8.22 -7.48 5.02
C GLN A 275 8.32 -8.74 4.13
N GLY A 276 7.60 -8.74 3.00
CA GLY A 276 7.55 -9.85 2.04
C GLY A 276 6.63 -11.01 2.45
N LYS A 277 5.98 -10.95 3.62
CA LYS A 277 4.99 -11.94 4.07
C LYS A 277 3.59 -11.46 3.72
N ALA A 278 2.78 -12.36 3.16
CA ALA A 278 1.38 -12.06 2.87
C ALA A 278 0.51 -12.27 4.12
N GLU A 279 -0.26 -11.24 4.44
CA GLU A 279 -1.32 -11.20 5.44
C GLU A 279 -2.67 -11.20 4.71
N LEU A 280 -3.53 -12.15 5.07
CA LEU A 280 -4.80 -12.39 4.39
C LEU A 280 -5.98 -11.72 5.11
N PHE A 281 -6.99 -11.33 4.34
CA PHE A 281 -8.25 -10.77 4.83
C PHE A 281 -9.22 -11.89 5.25
N VAL A 282 -8.80 -12.71 6.21
CA VAL A 282 -9.58 -13.84 6.72
C VAL A 282 -9.60 -13.83 8.24
N TYR A 283 -10.76 -14.18 8.81
CA TYR A 283 -10.92 -14.34 10.25
C TYR A 283 -11.65 -15.66 10.55
N PRO A 284 -11.36 -16.29 11.70
CA PRO A 284 -12.02 -17.53 12.08
C PRO A 284 -13.53 -17.29 12.33
N GLU A 285 -14.38 -18.13 11.75
CA GLU A 285 -15.78 -18.22 12.13
C GLU A 285 -15.89 -18.76 13.58
N ALA A 286 -16.94 -18.37 14.31
CA ALA A 286 -17.13 -18.82 15.71
C ALA A 286 -17.57 -20.28 15.78
#